data_AF-A0A968RTF2-F1
#
_entry.id   AF-A0A968RTF2-F1
#
_cell.length_a   1.000
_cell.length_b   1.000
_cell.length_c   1.000
_cell.angle_alpha   90.00
_cell.angle_beta   90.00
_cell.angle_gamma   90.00
#
_symmetry.space_group_name_H-M   'P 1'
#
loop_
_entity.id
_entity.type
_entity.pdbx_description
1 polymer ?
#
loop_
_entity_poly.entity_id
_entity_poly.type
_entity_poly.pdbx_seq_one_letter_code
_entity_poly.pdbx_strand_id
1 'polypeptide(L)'
;MKRKDDLFKLIQSMSKSEKRYFTLDAQKTGKTDAKYLELFKAISNMDKYEEVALKRLSNHLSVDKAYLYEAILRSMRDYHSKNRVQRRLRKNL
;
A
#
# COMPACT_ATOMS: atom_id res chain seq x y z
N MET A 1 13.67 -6.90 -14.08
CA MET A 1 12.82 -8.04 -13.63
C MET A 1 12.42 -7.78 -12.17
N LYS A 2 11.19 -7.34 -11.89
CA LYS A 2 10.69 -7.19 -10.50
C LYS A 2 10.66 -8.57 -9.86
N ARG A 3 11.29 -8.75 -8.70
CA ARG A 3 11.27 -10.03 -7.98
C ARG A 3 9.85 -10.27 -7.45
N LYS A 4 9.46 -11.54 -7.30
CA LYS A 4 8.10 -11.93 -6.88
C LYS A 4 7.68 -11.34 -5.53
N ASP A 5 8.65 -10.97 -4.69
CA ASP A 5 8.47 -10.47 -3.33
C ASP A 5 8.69 -8.96 -3.18
N ASP A 6 8.93 -8.20 -4.26
CA ASP A 6 9.18 -6.75 -4.19
C ASP A 6 8.02 -6.00 -3.52
N LEU A 7 6.78 -6.38 -3.84
CA LEU A 7 5.59 -5.78 -3.23
C LEU A 7 5.49 -6.12 -1.74
N PHE A 8 5.87 -7.33 -1.34
CA PHE A 8 5.92 -7.73 0.07
C PHE A 8 6.95 -6.89 0.83
N LYS A 9 8.17 -6.77 0.29
CA LYS A 9 9.24 -5.95 0.87
C LYS A 9 8.83 -4.48 0.99
N LEU A 10 8.19 -3.93 -0.05
CA LEU A 10 7.67 -2.56 -0.03
C LEU A 10 6.64 -2.37 1.09
N ILE A 11 5.66 -3.26 1.21
CA ILE A 11 4.63 -3.13 2.25
C ILE A 11 5.24 -3.30 3.65
N GLN A 12 6.23 -4.18 3.81
CA GLN A 12 6.91 -4.39 5.09
C GLN A 12 7.85 -3.25 5.48
N SER A 13 8.40 -2.49 4.52
CA SER A 13 9.22 -1.30 4.81
C SER A 13 8.41 -0.06 5.18
N MET A 14 7.09 -0.04 4.92
CA MET A 14 6.22 1.07 5.28
C MET A 14 6.05 1.18 6.81
N SER A 15 6.14 2.41 7.31
CA SER A 15 5.82 2.76 8.69
C SER A 15 4.33 2.57 9.01
N LYS A 16 4.00 2.48 10.31
CA LYS A 16 2.60 2.39 10.77
C LYS A 16 1.75 3.56 10.26
N SER A 17 2.32 4.77 10.21
CA SER A 17 1.64 5.97 9.70
C SER A 17 1.37 5.91 8.19
N GLU A 18 2.32 5.41 7.41
CA GLU A 18 2.16 5.23 5.95
C GLU A 18 1.09 4.17 5.65
N LYS A 19 1.10 3.04 6.37
CA LYS A 19 0.09 1.98 6.23
C LYS A 19 -1.31 2.48 6.57
N ARG A 20 -1.44 3.27 7.65
CA ARG A 20 -2.70 3.90 8.03
C ARG A 20 -3.16 4.92 7.00
N TYR A 21 -2.26 5.78 6.51
CA TYR A 21 -2.59 6.75 5.47
C TYR A 21 -3.11 6.06 4.21
N PHE A 22 -2.40 5.05 3.71
CA PHE A 22 -2.83 4.28 2.53
C PHE A 22 -4.21 3.64 2.72
N THR A 23 -4.46 3.03 3.88
CA THR A 23 -5.75 2.38 4.16
C THR A 23 -6.91 3.39 4.14
N LEU A 24 -6.74 4.54 4.80
CA LEU A 24 -7.75 5.60 4.82
C LEU A 24 -7.95 6.24 3.44
N ASP A 25 -6.87 6.44 2.69
CA ASP A 25 -6.89 6.98 1.34
C ASP A 25 -7.64 6.04 0.38
N ALA A 26 -7.34 4.75 0.42
CA ALA A 26 -8.03 3.72 -0.36
C ALA A 26 -9.54 3.66 -0.04
N GLN A 27 -9.92 3.72 1.25
CA GLN A 27 -11.32 3.72 1.68
C GLN A 27 -12.11 4.94 1.17
N LYS A 28 -11.49 6.13 1.13
CA LYS A 28 -12.14 7.36 0.64
C LYS A 28 -12.52 7.30 -0.83
N THR A 29 -11.79 6.53 -1.64
CA THR A 29 -12.06 6.42 -3.08
C THR A 29 -13.33 5.62 -3.40
N GLY A 30 -14.09 5.14 -2.40
CA GLY A 30 -15.37 4.48 -2.60
C GLY A 30 -15.27 3.10 -3.26
N LYS A 31 -14.05 2.55 -3.39
CA LYS A 31 -13.82 1.17 -3.83
C LYS A 31 -14.03 0.23 -2.64
N THR A 32 -15.26 0.13 -2.19
CA THR A 32 -15.69 -0.69 -1.05
C THR A 32 -15.33 -2.18 -1.23
N ASP A 33 -15.18 -2.64 -2.49
CA ASP A 33 -14.76 -4.00 -2.86
C ASP A 33 -13.35 -4.08 -3.49
N ALA A 34 -12.45 -3.21 -3.05
CA ALA A 34 -11.07 -3.20 -3.51
C ALA A 34 -10.31 -4.47 -3.09
N LYS A 35 -10.30 -5.53 -3.91
CA LYS A 35 -9.43 -6.72 -3.74
C LYS A 35 -7.97 -6.37 -3.42
N TYR A 36 -7.47 -5.28 -3.99
CA TYR A 36 -6.13 -4.77 -3.70
C TYR A 36 -5.95 -4.32 -2.24
N LEU A 37 -7.00 -3.80 -1.58
CA LEU A 37 -6.95 -3.41 -0.17
C LEU A 37 -6.95 -4.64 0.75
N GLU A 38 -7.68 -5.70 0.39
CA GLU A 38 -7.60 -6.99 1.08
C GLU A 38 -6.21 -7.60 0.94
N LEU A 39 -5.65 -7.60 -0.28
CA LEU A 39 -4.28 -8.01 -0.53
C LEU A 39 -3.29 -7.19 0.31
N PHE A 40 -3.47 -5.87 0.40
CA PHE A 40 -2.63 -5.02 1.23
C PHE A 40 -2.66 -5.44 2.71
N LYS A 41 -3.86 -5.64 3.27
CA LYS A 41 -4.03 -6.08 4.67
C LYS A 41 -3.40 -7.45 4.90
N ALA A 42 -3.64 -8.40 4.01
CA ALA A 42 -3.06 -9.74 4.09
C ALA A 42 -1.53 -9.68 4.05
N ILE A 43 -0.95 -8.98 3.07
CA ILE A 43 0.51 -8.85 2.92
C ILE A 43 1.12 -8.11 4.11
N SER A 44 0.46 -7.07 4.64
CA SER A 44 0.96 -6.30 5.79
C SER A 44 1.02 -7.13 7.07
N ASN A 45 0.16 -8.14 7.22
CA ASN A 45 0.09 -9.02 8.39
C ASN A 45 0.93 -10.30 8.23
N MET A 46 1.53 -10.52 7.06
CA MET A 46 2.41 -11.67 6.81
C MET A 46 3.82 -11.41 7.34
N ASP A 47 4.32 -12.31 8.18
CA ASP A 47 5.73 -12.31 8.60
C ASP A 47 6.67 -12.81 7.50
N LYS A 48 6.17 -13.71 6.64
CA LYS A 48 6.88 -14.29 5.51
C LYS A 48 6.00 -14.27 4.27
N TYR A 49 6.60 -14.08 3.11
CA TYR A 49 5.87 -14.03 1.85
C TYR A 49 5.27 -15.39 1.49
N GLU A 50 3.94 -15.48 1.44
CA GLU A 50 3.20 -16.68 1.06
C GLU A 50 2.29 -16.45 -0.15
N GLU A 51 2.76 -16.80 -1.34
CA GLU A 51 2.00 -16.58 -2.58
C GLU A 51 0.69 -17.39 -2.65
N VAL A 52 0.67 -18.58 -2.05
CA VAL A 52 -0.51 -19.46 -2.03
C VAL A 52 -1.66 -18.82 -1.26
N ALA A 53 -1.39 -18.17 -0.13
CA ALA A 53 -2.39 -17.44 0.63
C ALA A 53 -3.00 -16.29 -0.19
N LEU A 54 -2.18 -15.57 -0.96
CA LEU A 54 -2.64 -14.47 -1.80
C LEU A 54 -3.49 -14.92 -2.99
N LYS A 55 -3.21 -16.10 -3.56
CA LYS A 55 -4.02 -16.69 -4.65
C LYS A 55 -5.45 -17.01 -4.22
N ARG A 56 -5.70 -17.24 -2.92
CA ARG A 56 -7.05 -17.45 -2.37
C ARG A 56 -7.87 -16.16 -2.32
N LEU A 57 -7.22 -14.99 -2.32
CA LEU A 57 -7.86 -13.67 -2.25
C LEU A 57 -8.17 -13.09 -3.63
N SER A 58 -7.45 -13.51 -4.67
CA SER A 58 -7.68 -13.01 -6.03
C SER A 58 -7.36 -14.03 -7.12
N ASN A 59 -8.34 -14.23 -7.99
CA ASN A 59 -8.21 -14.97 -9.25
C ASN A 59 -7.28 -14.28 -10.27
N HIS A 60 -7.04 -12.97 -10.11
CA HIS A 60 -6.19 -12.17 -11.00
C HIS A 60 -5.01 -11.56 -10.23
N LEU A 61 -4.36 -12.38 -9.41
CA LEU A 61 -3.34 -11.93 -8.45
C LEU A 61 -2.25 -11.04 -9.07
N SER A 62 -1.76 -11.37 -10.27
CA SER A 62 -0.72 -10.56 -10.94
C SER A 62 -1.19 -9.13 -11.24
N VAL A 63 -2.43 -8.98 -11.71
CA VAL A 63 -3.04 -7.68 -12.04
C VAL A 63 -3.30 -6.90 -10.77
N ASP A 64 -3.89 -7.54 -9.76
CA ASP A 64 -4.22 -6.88 -8.49
C ASP A 64 -2.95 -6.48 -7.73
N LYS A 65 -1.87 -7.27 -7.79
CA LYS A 65 -0.55 -6.88 -7.26
C LYS A 65 0.02 -5.68 -7.99
N ALA A 66 -0.07 -5.64 -9.32
CA ALA A 66 0.40 -4.50 -10.10
C ALA A 66 -0.38 -3.22 -9.74
N TYR A 67 -1.71 -3.33 -9.65
CA TYR A 67 -2.57 -2.23 -9.23
C TYR A 67 -2.25 -1.76 -7.81
N LEU A 68 -2.11 -2.70 -6.86
CA LEU A 68 -1.75 -2.41 -5.48
C LEU A 68 -0.41 -1.67 -5.39
N TYR A 69 0.59 -2.13 -6.14
CA TYR A 69 1.91 -1.49 -6.19
C TYR A 69 1.80 -0.03 -6.64
N GLU A 70 1.10 0.25 -7.74
CA GLU A 70 0.92 1.62 -8.24
C GLU A 70 0.08 2.50 -7.29
N ALA A 71 -0.93 1.92 -6.63
CA ALA A 71 -1.73 2.60 -5.63
C ALA A 71 -0.88 3.00 -4.41
N ILE A 72 -0.03 2.11 -3.92
CA ILE A 72 0.90 2.39 -2.81
C ILE A 72 1.84 3.53 -3.21
N LEU A 73 2.49 3.44 -4.37
CA LEU A 73 3.43 4.47 -4.81
C LEU A 73 2.78 5.86 -4.92
N ARG A 74 1.55 5.93 -5.44
CA ARG A 74 0.77 7.18 -5.50
C ARG A 74 0.51 7.72 -4.09
N SER A 75 -0.03 6.88 -3.21
CA SER A 75 -0.37 7.27 -1.84
C SER A 75 0.86 7.73 -1.04
N MET A 76 2.01 7.07 -1.22
CA MET A 76 3.26 7.47 -0.55
C MET A 76 3.78 8.83 -1.05
N ARG A 77 3.71 9.09 -2.37
CA ARG A 77 4.06 10.41 -2.91
C ARG A 77 3.18 11.51 -2.30
N ASP A 78 1.88 11.25 -2.18
CA ASP A 78 0.92 12.21 -1.61
C ASP A 78 1.18 12.42 -0.10
N TYR A 79 1.42 11.35 0.65
CA TYR A 79 1.76 11.41 2.07
C TYR A 79 3.02 12.26 2.32
N HIS A 80 4.11 11.98 1.62
CA HIS A 80 5.35 12.74 1.78
C HIS A 80 5.22 14.18 1.29
N SER A 81 4.44 14.44 0.23
CA SER A 81 4.18 15.80 -0.23
C SER A 81 3.47 16.63 0.83
N LYS A 82 2.38 16.10 1.40
CA LYS A 82 1.64 16.75 2.50
C LYS A 82 2.53 17.00 3.72
N ASN A 83 3.33 16.01 4.12
CA ASN A 83 4.26 16.15 5.24
C ASN A 83 5.34 17.20 4.98
N ARG A 84 5.84 17.33 3.75
CA ARG A 84 6.78 18.41 3.37
C ARG A 84 6.14 19.78 3.49
N VAL A 85 4.91 19.95 2.99
CA VAL A 85 4.17 21.22 3.08
C VAL A 85 3.93 21.60 4.54
N GLN A 86 3.42 20.68 5.36
CA GLN A 86 3.19 20.93 6.80
C GLN A 86 4.49 21.28 7.53
N ARG A 87 5.60 20.59 7.22
CA ARG A 87 6.91 20.89 7.81
C ARG A 87 7.41 22.28 7.43
N ARG A 88 7.18 22.74 6.19
CA ARG A 88 7.53 24.11 5.76
C ARG A 88 6.70 25.16 6.51
N LEU A 89 5.38 24.95 6.63
CA LEU A 89 4.51 25.86 7.37
C LEU A 89 4.95 26.02 8.83
N ARG A 90 5.30 24.91 9.50
CA ARG A 90 5.77 24.93 10.89
C ARG A 90 7.13 25.59 11.10
N LYS A 91 7.96 25.73 10.06
CA LYS A 91 9.28 26.39 10.16
C LYS A 91 9.20 27.90 9.98
N ASN A 92 8.11 28.40 9.41
CA ASN A 92 7.90 29.82 9.11
C ASN A 92 6.99 30.51 10.15
N LEU A 93 6.71 29.82 11.25
CA LEU A 93 6.06 30.32 12.46
C LEU A 93 7.11 30.29 13.58
#